data_AF-A0A3B9W834-F1
#
_entry.id   AF-A0A3B9W834-F1
#
_cell.length_a   1.000
_cell.length_b   1.000
_cell.length_c   1.000
_cell.angle_alpha   90.00
_cell.angle_beta   90.00
_cell.angle_gamma   90.00
#
_symmetry.space_group_name_H-M   'P 1'
#
loop_
_entity.id
_entity.type
_entity.pdbx_description
1 polymer ?
#
loop_
_entity_poly.entity_id
_entity_poly.type
_entity_poly.pdbx_seq_one_letter_code
_entity_poly.pdbx_strand_id
1 'polypeptide(L)' 'QFEKVEMVHIVRPEDSFEALESIASHAEAILQQLELPYRVVVLCEGDTGFSATKTYDLEVWLPGQSAYREISSCS' A
#
# COMPACT_ATOMS: atom_id res chain seq x y z
N GLN A 1 3.62 11.09 -17.15
CA GLN A 1 4.63 11.31 -16.10
C GLN A 1 3.88 11.61 -14.81
N PHE A 2 4.24 10.97 -13.71
CA PHE A 2 3.68 11.22 -12.38
C PHE A 2 4.83 11.23 -11.36
N GLU A 3 4.59 11.84 -10.20
CA GLU A 3 5.56 11.89 -9.10
C GLU A 3 5.18 10.85 -8.04
N LYS A 4 6.19 10.26 -7.41
CA LYS A 4 6.02 9.25 -6.35
C LYS A 4 7.12 9.40 -5.33
N VAL A 5 6.74 9.38 -4.05
CA VAL A 5 7.67 9.26 -2.93
C VAL A 5 7.75 7.78 -2.57
N GLU A 6 8.92 7.18 -2.78
CA GLU A 6 9.11 5.74 -2.59
C GLU A 6 9.73 5.41 -1.24
N MET A 7 9.25 4.34 -0.61
CA MET A 7 9.85 3.73 0.58
C MET A 7 10.43 2.36 0.22
N VAL A 8 11.64 2.08 0.72
CA VAL A 8 12.32 0.79 0.52
C VAL A 8 12.94 0.35 1.85
N HIS A 9 12.63 -0.86 2.29
CA HIS A 9 13.23 -1.49 3.47
C HIS A 9 14.16 -2.63 3.05
N ILE A 10 15.35 -2.69 3.65
CA ILE A 10 16.28 -3.83 3.54
C ILE A 10 16.36 -4.45 4.93
N VAL A 11 15.81 -5.65 5.08
CA VAL A 11 15.65 -6.31 6.38
C VAL A 11 16.16 -7.74 6.35
N ARG A 12 16.33 -8.34 7.51
CA ARG A 12 16.61 -9.77 7.60
C ARG A 12 15.38 -10.55 7.15
N PRO A 13 15.55 -11.77 6.58
CA PRO A 13 14.41 -12.57 6.11
C PRO A 13 13.33 -12.78 7.17
N GLU A 14 13.72 -13.03 8.42
CA GLU A 14 12.82 -13.26 9.55
C GLU A 14 11.96 -12.04 9.93
N ASP A 15 12.40 -10.83 9.59
CA ASP A 15 11.71 -9.57 9.92
C ASP A 15 10.82 -9.07 8.77
N SER A 16 10.83 -9.75 7.62
CA SER A 16 10.20 -9.26 6.37
C SER A 16 8.70 -8.96 6.48
N PHE A 17 7.93 -9.84 7.12
CA PHE A 17 6.49 -9.63 7.29
C PHE A 17 6.18 -8.48 8.25
N GLU A 18 6.94 -8.32 9.33
CA GLU A 18 6.79 -7.17 10.23
C GLU A 18 7.15 -5.87 9.53
N ALA A 19 8.21 -5.88 8.71
CA ALA A 19 8.59 -4.74 7.88
C ALA A 19 7.51 -4.37 6.86
N LEU A 20 6.78 -5.35 6.31
CA LEU A 20 5.65 -5.13 5.40
C LEU A 20 4.47 -4.46 6.13
N GLU A 21 4.12 -4.91 7.34
CA GLU A 21 3.07 -4.23 8.13
C GLU A 21 3.50 -2.79 8.49
N SER A 22 4.78 -2.59 8.84
CA SER A 22 5.32 -1.27 9.14
C SER A 22 5.28 -0.33 7.93
N ILE A 23 5.72 -0.77 6.75
CA ILE A 23 5.74 0.09 5.56
C ILE A 23 4.32 0.44 5.08
N ALA A 24 3.38 -0.51 5.18
CA ALA A 24 1.95 -0.25 4.94
C ALA A 24 1.41 0.81 5.91
N SER A 25 1.71 0.68 7.20
CA SER A 25 1.29 1.65 8.21
C SER A 25 1.86 3.07 7.97
N HIS A 26 3.07 3.18 7.43
CA HIS A 26 3.67 4.47 7.07
C HIS A 26 2.91 5.12 5.90
N ALA A 27 2.49 4.35 4.90
CA ALA A 27 1.68 4.85 3.80
C ALA A 27 0.26 5.24 4.26
N GLU A 28 -0.35 4.44 5.14
CA GLU A 28 -1.63 4.76 5.80
C GLU A 28 -1.58 6.07 6.58
N ALA A 29 -0.50 6.31 7.35
CA ALA A 29 -0.35 7.50 8.17
C ALA A 29 -0.42 8.80 7.36
N ILE A 30 0.03 8.79 6.09
CA ILE A 30 -0.09 9.94 5.19
C ILE A 30 -1.57 10.20 4.86
N LEU A 31 -2.32 9.16 4.50
CA LEU A 31 -3.75 9.27 4.19
C LEU A 31 -4.56 9.73 5.40
N GLN A 32 -4.23 9.21 6.58
CA GLN A 32 -4.85 9.61 7.85
C GLN A 32 -4.61 11.08 8.18
N GLN A 33 -3.37 11.56 8.04
CA GLN A 33 -3.02 12.97 8.30
C GLN A 33 -3.67 13.93 7.30
N LEU A 34 -3.92 13.47 6.08
CA LEU A 34 -4.65 14.22 5.05
C LEU A 34 -6.18 14.08 5.17
N GLU A 35 -6.67 13.32 6.16
CA GLU A 35 -8.09 13.02 6.38
C GLU A 35 -8.77 12.41 5.14
N LEU A 36 -8.04 11.61 4.37
CA LEU A 36 -8.55 10.95 3.16
C LEU A 36 -9.10 9.57 3.52
N PRO A 37 -10.41 9.29 3.33
CA PRO A 37 -10.96 7.97 3.55
C PRO A 37 -10.32 6.94 2.61
N TYR A 38 -9.89 5.81 3.15
CA TYR A 38 -9.25 4.75 2.39
C TYR A 38 -9.65 3.37 2.91
N ARG A 39 -9.32 2.33 2.13
CA ARG A 39 -9.39 0.93 2.54
C ARG A 39 -8.07 0.23 2.22
N VAL A 40 -7.76 -0.80 2.99
CA VAL A 40 -6.62 -1.69 2.76
C VAL A 40 -7.14 -2.97 2.12
N VAL A 41 -6.53 -3.39 1.02
CA VAL A 41 -6.87 -4.62 0.30
C VAL A 41 -5.66 -5.52 0.26
N VAL A 42 -5.82 -6.79 0.67
CA VAL A 42 -4.79 -7.81 0.44
C VAL A 42 -5.02 -8.42 -0.93
N LEU A 43 -4.03 -8.35 -1.80
CA LEU A 43 -4.15 -8.91 -3.15
C LEU A 43 -4.19 -10.45 -3.11
N CYS A 44 -4.98 -11.03 -4.01
CA CYS A 44 -4.99 -12.48 -4.21
C CYS A 44 -3.78 -12.91 -5.04
N GLU A 45 -3.41 -14.18 -4.98
CA GLU A 45 -2.23 -14.72 -5.67
C GLU A 45 -2.18 -14.40 -7.18
N GLY A 46 -3.35 -14.30 -7.84
CA GLY A 46 -3.43 -13.99 -9.27
C GLY A 46 -3.24 -12.52 -9.64
N ASP A 47 -3.25 -11.63 -8.65
CA ASP A 47 -3.12 -10.17 -8.81
C ASP A 47 -1.85 -9.62 -8.13
N THR A 48 -1.15 -10.47 -7.36
CA THR A 48 0.17 -10.14 -6.79
C THR A 48 1.22 -9.97 -7.88
N GLY A 49 2.01 -8.89 -7.79
CA GLY A 49 3.07 -8.58 -8.77
C GLY A 49 4.18 -9.63 -8.83
N PHE A 50 4.87 -9.73 -9.97
CA PHE A 50 5.86 -10.78 -10.27
C PHE A 50 6.94 -11.00 -9.19
N SER A 51 7.37 -9.94 -8.50
CA SER A 51 8.41 -10.00 -7.48
C SER A 51 7.89 -10.03 -6.04
N ALA A 52 6.57 -9.95 -5.84
CA ALA A 52 5.97 -9.84 -4.52
C ALA A 52 5.53 -11.21 -3.99
N THR A 53 5.70 -11.42 -2.69
CA THR A 53 5.19 -12.61 -1.99
C THR A 53 3.85 -12.35 -1.30
N LYS A 54 3.60 -11.09 -0.92
CA LYS A 54 2.35 -10.58 -0.36
C LYS A 54 2.29 -9.08 -0.67
N THR A 55 1.11 -8.57 -1.02
CA THR A 55 0.92 -7.16 -1.36
C THR A 55 -0.32 -6.61 -0.68
N TYR A 56 -0.19 -5.39 -0.14
CA TYR A 56 -1.27 -4.56 0.34
C TYR A 56 -1.48 -3.37 -0.60
N ASP A 57 -2.68 -3.23 -1.11
CA ASP A 57 -3.09 -2.04 -1.84
C ASP A 57 -3.89 -1.11 -0.92
N LEU A 58 -3.48 0.14 -0.91
CA LEU A 58 -4.22 1.23 -0.29
C LEU A 58 -5.04 1.89 -1.37
N GLU A 59 -6.36 1.87 -1.17
CA GLU A 59 -7.28 2.52 -2.09
C GLU A 59 -7.96 3.70 -1.42
N VAL A 60 -7.87 4.88 -2.02
CA VAL A 60 -8.49 6.12 -1.54
C VAL A 60 -9.86 6.33 -2.16
N TRP A 61 -10.79 6.88 -1.39
CA TRP A 61 -12.12 7.25 -1.90
C TRP A 61 -12.02 8.44 -2.85
N LEU A 62 -12.53 8.27 -4.09
CA LEU A 62 -12.65 9.35 -5.07
C LEU A 62 -14.13 9.71 -5.28
N PRO A 63 -14.62 10.82 -4.69
CA PRO A 63 -16.03 11.21 -4.78
C PRO A 63 -16.54 11.36 -6.22
N GLY A 64 -15.72 11.91 -7.12
CA GLY A 64 -16.05 12.08 -8.53
C GLY A 64 -16.27 10.78 -9.31
N GLN A 65 -15.79 9.65 -8.77
CA GLN A 65 -15.98 8.31 -9.36
C GLN A 65 -16.90 7.42 -8.51
N SER A 66 -17.30 7.87 -7.32
CA SER A 66 -18.06 7.07 -6.35
C SER A 66 -17.45 5.68 -6.11
N ALA A 67 -16.12 5.63 -6.02
CA ALA A 67 -15.36 4.39 -5.87
C ALA A 67 -14.04 4.63 -5.12
N TYR A 68 -13.52 3.55 -4.52
CA TYR A 68 -12.13 3.49 -4.06
C TYR A 68 -11.20 3.19 -5.24
N ARG A 69 -10.05 3.85 -5.29
CA ARG A 69 -9.01 3.66 -6.32
C ARG A 69 -7.65 3.54 -5.68
N GLU A 70 -6.83 2.65 -6.22
CA GLU A 70 -5.44 2.44 -5.79
C GLU A 70 -4.67 3.77 -5.76
N ILE A 71 -3.94 4.01 -4.67
CA ILE A 71 -3.03 5.15 -4.49
C ILE A 71 -1.64 4.73 -3.99
N SER A 72 -1.51 3.53 -3.40
CA SER A 72 -0.23 2.97 -2.97
C SER A 72 -0.31 1.45 -2.97
N SER A 73 0.82 0.80 -3.29
CA SER A 73 1.00 -0.64 -3.23
C SER A 73 2.25 -0.96 -2.40
N CYS A 74 2.10 -1.79 -1.38
CA CYS A 74 3.17 -2.17 -0.43
C CYS A 74 3.44 -3.67 -0.55
N SER A 75 4.69 -4.04 -0.87
CA SER A 75 5.14 -5.44 -1.08
C SER A 75 6.48 -5.72 -0.41
#